data_AF-A0A2E7C7S9-F1
#
_entry.id   AF-A0A2E7C7S9-F1
#
_cell.length_a   1.000
_cell.length_b   1.000
_cell.length_c   1.000
_cell.angle_alpha   90.00
_cell.angle_beta   90.00
_cell.angle_gamma   90.00
#
_symmetry.space_group_name_H-M   'P 1'
#
loop_
_entity.id
_entity.type
_entity.pdbx_description
1 polymer ?
#
loop_
_entity_poly.entity_id
_entity_poly.type
_entity_poly.pdbx_seq_one_letter_code
_entity_poly.pdbx_strand_id
1 'polypeptide(L)'
;MTALELTKRLVRSCLQLGTDYPLSDDTVLLGGFPEFNSLTITTLITQIEDATGCEISDQEISGEIFETLQSLADFIEVKISEA
;
A
#
# COMPACT_ATOMS: atom_id res chain seq x y z
N MET A 1 14.85 -1.50 -5.94
CA MET A 1 13.44 -1.07 -5.88
C MET A 1 13.19 -0.69 -4.42
N THR A 2 12.76 0.54 -4.15
CA THR A 2 12.44 0.97 -2.79
C THR A 2 11.02 0.53 -2.43
N ALA A 3 10.70 0.49 -1.13
CA ALA A 3 9.34 0.17 -0.68
C ALA A 3 8.31 1.12 -1.30
N LEU A 4 8.61 2.42 -1.34
CA LEU A 4 7.77 3.44 -1.96
C LEU A 4 7.42 3.13 -3.43
N GLU A 5 8.38 2.69 -4.25
CA GLU A 5 8.11 2.33 -5.64
C GLU A 5 7.22 1.09 -5.76
N LEU A 6 7.43 0.10 -4.89
CA LEU A 6 6.62 -1.11 -4.83
C LEU A 6 5.18 -0.75 -4.44
N THR A 7 5.00 0.04 -3.39
CA THR A 7 3.69 0.53 -2.94
C THR A 7 2.97 1.29 -4.04
N LYS A 8 3.64 2.24 -4.71
CA LYS A 8 3.05 3.00 -5.82
C LYS A 8 2.59 2.08 -6.95
N ARG A 9 3.38 1.04 -7.29
CA ARG A 9 3.00 0.06 -8.31
C ARG A 9 1.80 -0.77 -7.89
N LEU A 10 1.77 -1.27 -6.65
CA LEU A 10 0.67 -2.09 -6.13
C LEU A 10 -0.63 -1.29 -6.04
N VAL A 11 -0.59 -0.12 -5.42
CA VAL A 11 -1.74 0.79 -5.31
C VAL A 11 -2.27 1.15 -6.69
N ARG A 12 -1.38 1.48 -7.62
CA ARG A 12 -1.76 1.78 -8.99
C ARG A 12 -2.41 0.62 -9.72
N SER A 13 -1.89 -0.60 -9.53
CA SER A 13 -2.50 -1.81 -10.09
C SER A 13 -3.85 -2.11 -9.46
N CYS A 14 -3.98 -1.89 -8.15
CA CYS A 14 -5.18 -2.15 -7.37
C CYS A 14 -6.32 -1.17 -7.70
N LEU A 15 -5.98 0.12 -7.80
CA LEU A 15 -6.90 1.22 -8.15
C LEU A 15 -7.00 1.46 -9.66
N GLN A 16 -6.35 0.63 -10.49
CA GLN A 16 -6.32 0.77 -11.95
C GLN A 16 -5.95 2.17 -12.44
N LEU A 17 -5.09 2.88 -11.70
CA LEU A 17 -4.73 4.26 -12.01
C LEU A 17 -3.86 4.31 -13.28
N GLY A 18 -4.17 5.25 -14.18
CA GLY A 18 -3.41 5.49 -15.40
C GLY A 18 -1.96 5.90 -15.11
N THR A 19 -1.06 5.70 -16.08
CA THR A 19 0.37 6.14 -15.97
C THR A 19 0.55 7.62 -15.75
N ASP A 20 -0.47 8.39 -16.12
CA ASP A 20 -0.50 9.83 -16.03
C ASP A 20 -0.93 10.33 -14.64
N TYR A 21 -1.46 9.46 -13.76
CA TYR A 21 -1.93 9.89 -12.45
C TYR A 21 -0.75 10.16 -11.50
N PRO A 22 -0.57 11.40 -11.02
CA PRO A 22 0.53 11.74 -10.14
C PRO A 22 0.28 11.18 -8.73
N LEU A 23 0.92 10.07 -8.40
CA LEU A 23 0.96 9.53 -7.05
C LEU A 23 2.12 10.16 -6.26
N SER A 24 1.80 11.13 -5.41
CA SER A 24 2.73 11.69 -4.43
C SER A 24 2.75 10.86 -3.15
N ASP A 25 3.83 10.95 -2.40
CA ASP A 25 4.01 10.35 -1.07
C ASP A 25 2.89 10.75 -0.08
N ASP A 26 2.53 12.03 -0.01
CA ASP A 26 1.41 12.56 0.79
C ASP A 26 0.00 12.25 0.23
N THR A 27 -0.12 11.40 -0.79
CA THR A 27 -1.43 11.07 -1.37
C THR A 27 -2.25 10.24 -0.39
N VAL A 28 -3.40 10.76 0.02
CA VAL A 28 -4.33 10.08 0.92
C VAL A 28 -5.01 8.92 0.21
N LEU A 29 -4.82 7.69 0.70
CA LEU A 29 -5.43 6.49 0.13
C LEU A 29 -6.78 6.20 0.81
N LEU A 30 -6.76 5.99 2.12
CA LEU A 30 -7.94 5.72 2.92
C LEU A 30 -8.83 6.98 2.99
N GLY A 31 -10.04 6.89 2.43
CA GLY A 31 -10.98 8.02 2.38
C GLY A 31 -10.70 9.06 1.28
N GLY A 32 -9.51 9.03 0.67
CA GLY A 32 -9.17 9.85 -0.50
C GLY A 32 -9.69 9.26 -1.82
N PHE A 33 -9.75 7.93 -1.93
CA PHE A 33 -10.24 7.22 -3.12
C PHE A 33 -11.52 6.43 -2.80
N PRO A 34 -12.59 6.57 -3.61
CA PRO A 34 -13.83 5.81 -3.43
C PRO A 34 -13.63 4.30 -3.67
N GLU A 35 -12.63 3.93 -4.46
CA GLU A 35 -12.26 2.55 -4.76
C GLU A 35 -11.47 1.87 -3.62
N PHE A 36 -10.90 2.65 -2.70
CA PHE A 36 -10.13 2.14 -1.58
C PHE A 36 -11.07 1.70 -0.44
N ASN A 37 -11.63 0.50 -0.59
CA ASN A 37 -12.56 -0.12 0.36
C ASN A 37 -11.89 -1.31 1.07
N SER A 38 -12.52 -1.87 2.10
CA SER A 38 -12.06 -3.03 2.86
C SER A 38 -11.67 -4.23 1.96
N LEU A 39 -12.41 -4.48 0.87
CA LEU A 39 -12.05 -5.52 -0.11
C LEU A 39 -10.75 -5.23 -0.86
N THR A 40 -10.54 -3.96 -1.25
CA THR A 40 -9.34 -3.47 -1.93
C THR A 40 -8.14 -3.54 -0.98
N ILE A 41 -8.34 -3.19 0.30
CA ILE A 41 -7.32 -3.28 1.36
C ILE A 41 -6.85 -4.73 1.51
N THR A 42 -7.77 -5.69 1.70
CA THR A 42 -7.41 -7.12 1.80
C THR A 42 -6.62 -7.59 0.58
N THR A 43 -7.03 -7.21 -0.63
CA THR A 43 -6.32 -7.57 -1.87
C THR A 43 -4.93 -6.93 -1.94
N LEU A 44 -4.81 -5.68 -1.52
CA LEU A 44 -3.55 -4.94 -1.50
C LEU A 44 -2.57 -5.58 -0.52
N ILE A 45 -3.02 -5.93 0.69
CA ILE A 45 -2.24 -6.65 1.70
C ILE A 45 -1.71 -7.95 1.11
N THR A 46 -2.58 -8.79 0.55
CA THR A 46 -2.14 -10.07 -0.03
C THR A 46 -1.08 -9.88 -1.13
N GLN A 47 -1.21 -8.83 -1.95
CA GLN A 47 -0.18 -8.51 -2.95
C GLN A 47 1.12 -7.99 -2.34
N ILE A 48 1.05 -7.25 -1.22
CA ILE A 48 2.22 -6.80 -0.48
C ILE A 48 2.93 -8.02 0.11
N GLU A 49 2.21 -8.92 0.77
CA GLU A 49 2.76 -10.16 1.35
C GLU A 49 3.42 -11.02 0.27
N ASP A 50 2.80 -11.20 -0.89
CA ASP A 50 3.38 -11.94 -2.03
C ASP A 50 4.65 -11.26 -2.58
N ALA A 51 4.64 -9.93 -2.70
CA ALA A 51 5.76 -9.17 -3.26
C ALA A 51 6.96 -9.06 -2.31
N THR A 52 6.70 -9.02 -1.00
CA THR A 52 7.72 -8.86 0.05
C THR A 52 8.16 -10.19 0.66
N GLY A 53 7.30 -11.21 0.61
CA GLY A 53 7.47 -12.47 1.34
C GLY A 53 7.22 -12.34 2.85
N CYS A 54 6.71 -11.20 3.31
CA CYS A 54 6.40 -10.96 4.72
C CYS A 54 4.94 -11.34 5.03
N GLU A 55 4.66 -11.67 6.29
CA GLU A 55 3.29 -11.88 6.79
C GLU A 55 2.81 -10.60 7.50
N ILE A 56 1.63 -10.11 7.13
CA ILE A 56 1.01 -8.92 7.72
C ILE A 56 -0.19 -9.38 8.55
N SER A 57 -0.12 -9.23 9.87
CA SER A 57 -1.25 -9.58 10.74
C SER A 57 -2.35 -8.51 10.74
N ASP A 58 -3.61 -8.91 10.91
CA ASP A 58 -4.77 -8.00 11.06
C ASP A 58 -4.59 -6.93 12.15
N GLN A 59 -3.81 -7.21 13.19
CA GLN A 59 -3.48 -6.25 14.26
C GLN A 59 -2.53 -5.14 13.84
N GLU A 60 -1.73 -5.36 12.78
CA GLU A 60 -0.87 -4.34 12.18
C GLU A 60 -1.60 -3.53 11.10
N ILE A 61 -2.70 -4.09 10.59
CA ILE A 61 -3.57 -3.47 9.58
C ILE A 61 -4.45 -2.43 10.28
N SER A 62 -3.86 -1.27 10.56
CA SER A 62 -4.58 -0.09 11.06
C SER A 62 -4.96 0.86 9.92
N GLY A 63 -6.01 1.67 10.10
CA GLY A 63 -6.37 2.70 9.12
C GLY A 63 -5.25 3.70 8.86
N GLU A 64 -4.36 3.88 9.84
CA GLU A 64 -3.22 4.80 9.80
C GLU A 64 -2.14 4.39 8.79
N ILE A 65 -1.86 3.09 8.63
CA ILE A 65 -0.89 2.61 7.62
C ILE A 65 -1.42 2.80 6.20
N PHE A 66 -2.74 2.87 6.01
CA PHE A 66 -3.36 3.16 4.72
C PHE A 66 -3.78 4.63 4.58
N GLU A 67 -3.44 5.50 5.54
CA GLU A 67 -3.84 6.90 5.48
C GLU A 67 -3.20 7.58 4.26
N THR A 68 -1.88 7.39 4.08
CA THR A 68 -1.13 7.93 2.95
C THR A 68 -0.28 6.87 2.26
N LEU A 69 0.13 7.18 1.03
CA LEU A 69 1.09 6.37 0.28
C LEU A 69 2.42 6.20 1.03
N GLN A 70 2.87 7.26 1.70
CA GLN A 70 4.10 7.23 2.49
C GLN A 70 3.98 6.31 3.71
N SER A 71 2.88 6.37 4.47
CA SER A 71 2.66 5.47 5.62
C SER A 71 2.71 3.99 5.21
N LEU A 72 2.09 3.65 4.08
CA LEU A 72 2.08 2.28 3.58
C LEU A 72 3.48 1.85 3.11
N ALA A 73 4.22 2.76 2.46
CA ALA A 73 5.58 2.51 2.03
C ALA A 73 6.55 2.32 3.20
N ASP A 74 6.44 3.13 4.25
CA ASP A 74 7.24 2.99 5.48
C ASP A 74 6.99 1.63 6.13
N PHE A 75 5.72 1.22 6.25
CA PHE A 75 5.37 -0.10 6.75
C PHE A 75 6.00 -1.23 5.94
N ILE A 76 5.91 -1.16 4.60
CA ILE A 76 6.52 -2.13 3.70
C ILE A 76 8.05 -2.15 3.83
N GLU A 77 8.68 -0.98 3.99
CA GLU A 77 10.13 -0.85 4.16
C GLU A 77 10.61 -1.54 5.44
N VAL A 78 9.87 -1.37 6.53
CA VAL A 78 10.12 -2.06 7.80
C VAL A 78 10.02 -3.57 7.59
N LYS A 79 8.95 -4.06 6.96
CA LYS A 79 8.76 -5.50 6.71
C LYS A 79 9.88 -6.11 5.87
N ILE A 80 10.28 -5.46 4.79
CA ILE A 80 11.38 -5.92 3.93
C ILE A 80 12.73 -5.88 4.69
N SER A 81 12.90 -4.94 5.62
CA SER A 81 14.12 -4.83 6.43
C SER A 81 14.19 -5.85 7.56
N GLU A 82 13.04 -6.34 8.04
CA GLU A 82 12.93 -7.39 9.06
C GLU A 82 13.01 -8.82 8.50
N ALA A 83 12.91 -8.99 7.18
CA ALA A 83 12.98 -10.27 6.46
C ALA A 83 14.40 -10.61 5.96
#